data_AF-A0A815UVA5-F1
#
_entry.id   AF-A0A815UVA5-F1
#
_cell.length_a   1.000
_cell.length_b   1.000
_cell.length_c   1.000
_cell.angle_alpha   90.00
_cell.angle_beta   90.00
_cell.angle_gamma   90.00
#
_symmetry.space_group_name_H-M   'P 1'
#
loop_
_entity.id
_entity.type
_entity.pdbx_description
1 polymer ?
#
loop_
_entity_poly.entity_id
_entity_poly.type
_entity_poly.pdbx_seq_one_letter_code
_entity_poly.pdbx_strand_id
1 'polypeptide(L)'
;MNQLSGFNLGLEENQHCAELEKELDQVNKEIGEVQYGHLIDLCESTHKHFQMVITKVLGRNMDSIVVQHETTVQSCLHYMKEHRYEFEAFLSLDYVIVTPVNE
;
A
#
# COMPACT_ATOMS: atom_id res chain seq x y z
N MET A 1 25.48 -19.44 -7.26
CA MET A 1 25.43 -19.03 -5.85
C MET A 1 25.05 -17.56 -5.82
N ASN A 2 23.76 -17.27 -5.70
CA ASN A 2 23.27 -15.89 -5.67
C ASN A 2 23.56 -15.31 -4.29
N GLN A 3 24.52 -14.39 -4.25
CA GLN A 3 24.75 -13.50 -3.12
C GLN A 3 23.52 -12.58 -3.04
N LEU A 4 22.67 -12.79 -2.03
CA LEU A 4 21.66 -11.82 -1.65
C LEU A 4 22.40 -10.62 -1.09
N SER A 5 22.60 -9.61 -1.95
CA SER A 5 23.13 -8.31 -1.59
C SER A 5 22.33 -7.76 -0.40
N GLY A 6 23.08 -7.38 0.63
CA GLY A 6 22.58 -7.07 1.95
C GLY A 6 21.45 -6.05 1.97
N PHE A 7 20.51 -6.34 2.87
CA PHE A 7 19.62 -5.40 3.54
C PHE A 7 20.39 -4.12 3.91
N ASN A 8 20.32 -3.10 3.05
CA ASN A 8 20.67 -1.72 3.37
C ASN A 8 19.43 -0.81 3.27
N LEU A 9 18.25 -1.42 3.41
CA LEU A 9 16.94 -0.79 3.17
C LEU A 9 16.59 0.30 4.22
N GLY A 10 17.08 0.21 5.46
CA GLY A 10 16.48 0.99 6.56
C GLY A 10 16.75 2.50 6.66
N LEU A 11 17.55 3.14 5.79
CA LEU A 11 17.86 4.58 5.90
C LEU A 11 17.31 5.44 4.75
N GLU A 12 17.30 4.94 3.52
CA GLU A 12 16.69 5.63 2.37
C GLU A 12 15.16 5.40 2.32
N GLU A 13 14.67 4.26 2.83
CA GLU A 13 13.23 3.99 2.97
C GLU A 13 12.51 5.04 3.84
N ASN A 14 13.16 5.53 4.90
CA ASN A 14 12.49 6.39 5.88
C ASN A 14 12.07 7.76 5.30
N GLN A 15 12.77 8.24 4.26
CA GLN A 15 12.45 9.52 3.61
C GLN A 15 11.37 9.35 2.55
N HIS A 16 11.47 8.30 1.75
CA HIS A 16 10.49 7.98 0.72
C HIS A 16 9.13 7.58 1.34
N CYS A 17 9.14 6.76 2.39
CA CYS A 17 7.92 6.41 3.13
C CYS A 17 7.23 7.67 3.71
N ALA A 18 8.00 8.62 4.25
CA ALA A 18 7.44 9.85 4.82
C ALA A 18 6.88 10.82 3.77
N GLU A 19 7.35 10.74 2.51
CA GLU A 19 6.80 11.52 1.40
C GLU A 19 5.48 10.91 0.92
N LEU A 20 5.44 9.59 0.72
CA LEU A 20 4.23 8.85 0.32
C LEU A 20 3.11 9.00 1.35
N GLU A 21 3.42 8.97 2.64
CA GLU A 21 2.45 9.16 3.72
C GLU A 21 1.81 10.56 3.66
N LYS A 22 2.61 11.60 3.40
CA LYS A 22 2.09 12.97 3.23
C LYS A 22 1.20 13.11 2.01
N GLU A 23 1.55 12.45 0.91
CA GLU A 23 0.73 12.45 -0.31
C GLU A 23 -0.63 11.81 -0.04
N LEU A 24 -0.65 10.66 0.63
CA LEU A 24 -1.88 9.98 1.04
C LEU A 24 -2.73 10.83 1.99
N ASP A 25 -2.13 11.46 2.99
CA ASP A 25 -2.82 12.37 3.90
C ASP A 25 -3.48 13.54 3.16
N GLN A 26 -2.79 14.09 2.18
CA GLN A 26 -3.30 15.20 1.38
C GLN A 26 -4.47 14.75 0.48
N VAL A 27 -4.39 13.54 -0.11
CA VAL A 27 -5.49 12.94 -0.88
C VAL A 27 -6.71 12.70 0.03
N ASN A 28 -6.49 12.12 1.21
CA ASN A 28 -7.54 11.85 2.20
C ASN A 28 -8.28 13.12 2.63
N LYS A 29 -7.53 14.20 2.85
CA LYS A 29 -8.08 15.49 3.24
C LYS A 29 -8.97 16.11 2.18
N GLU A 30 -8.64 15.95 0.90
CA GLU A 30 -9.42 16.50 -0.21
C GLU A 30 -10.68 15.68 -0.50
N ILE A 31 -10.55 14.36 -0.56
CA ILE A 31 -11.63 13.47 -1.01
C ILE A 31 -12.67 13.24 0.10
N GLY A 32 -12.27 13.35 1.38
CA GLY A 32 -13.18 13.25 2.52
C GLY A 32 -13.73 11.84 2.78
N GLU A 33 -13.34 10.85 1.97
CA GLU A 33 -13.61 9.43 2.19
C GLU A 33 -12.38 8.74 2.81
N VAL A 34 -12.61 7.71 3.61
CA VAL A 34 -11.55 7.01 4.34
C VAL A 34 -10.80 6.08 3.39
N GLN A 35 -9.53 6.40 3.09
CA GLN A 35 -8.56 5.44 2.56
C GLN A 35 -7.81 4.82 3.73
N TYR A 36 -7.52 3.52 3.64
CA TYR A 36 -6.90 2.77 4.73
C TYR A 36 -5.36 2.87 4.74
N GLY A 37 -4.74 3.18 3.61
CA GLY A 37 -3.27 3.28 3.45
C GLY A 37 -2.71 2.18 2.54
N HIS A 38 -1.38 1.99 2.52
CA HIS A 38 -0.78 0.91 1.74
C HIS A 38 -1.06 -0.46 2.36
N LEU A 39 -1.12 -1.49 1.51
CA LEU A 39 -1.39 -2.86 1.94
C LEU A 39 -0.38 -3.38 2.97
N ILE A 40 0.90 -3.01 2.82
CA ILE A 40 1.95 -3.40 3.77
C ILE A 40 1.75 -2.80 5.16
N ASP A 41 1.25 -1.56 5.23
CA ASP A 41 1.00 -0.85 6.49
C ASP A 41 -0.18 -1.44 7.27
N LEU A 42 -1.10 -2.09 6.55
CA LEU A 42 -2.26 -2.77 7.12
C LEU A 42 -1.97 -4.20 7.59
N CYS A 43 -0.80 -4.74 7.26
CA CYS A 43 -0.43 -6.12 7.58
C CYS A 43 0.54 -6.16 8.78
N GLU A 44 0.06 -6.57 9.96
CA GLU A 44 0.94 -6.82 11.10
C GLU A 44 1.33 -8.31 11.19
N SER A 45 2.64 -8.57 11.24
CA SER A 45 3.18 -9.91 11.39
C SER A 45 3.34 -10.28 12.86
N THR A 46 2.78 -11.42 13.29
CA THR A 46 2.96 -11.93 14.66
C THR A 46 4.43 -12.22 15.01
N HIS A 47 5.24 -12.56 14.01
CA HIS A 47 6.65 -12.89 14.20
C HIS A 47 7.51 -12.37 13.05
N LYS A 48 8.70 -11.83 13.36
CA LYS A 48 9.64 -11.27 12.37
C LYS A 48 9.99 -12.21 11.21
N HIS A 49 10.03 -13.52 11.44
CA HIS A 49 10.36 -14.48 10.38
C HIS A 49 9.27 -14.59 9.30
N PHE A 50 8.02 -14.22 9.61
CA PHE A 50 6.95 -14.19 8.62
C PHE A 50 6.96 -12.93 7.77
N GLN A 51 7.68 -11.86 8.15
CA GLN A 51 7.78 -10.64 7.33
C GLN A 51 8.25 -10.96 5.91
N MET A 52 9.28 -11.78 5.75
CA MET A 52 9.77 -12.19 4.43
C MET A 52 8.72 -13.00 3.63
N VAL A 53 7.94 -13.84 4.31
CA VAL A 53 6.87 -14.62 3.68
C VAL A 53 5.75 -13.70 3.22
N ILE A 54 5.36 -12.73 4.06
CA ILE A 54 4.34 -11.71 3.76
C ILE A 54 4.79 -10.88 2.55
N THR A 55 6.00 -10.31 2.58
CA THR A 55 6.59 -9.61 1.43
C THR A 55 6.56 -10.45 0.16
N LYS A 56 6.89 -11.74 0.26
CA LYS A 56 6.90 -12.65 -0.89
C LYS A 56 5.49 -12.91 -1.45
N VAL A 57 4.48 -13.03 -0.58
CA VAL A 57 3.09 -13.29 -0.95
C VAL A 57 2.42 -12.04 -1.52
N LEU A 58 2.61 -10.89 -0.87
CA LEU A 58 2.08 -9.60 -1.32
C LEU A 58 2.70 -9.16 -2.65
N GLY A 59 4.03 -9.33 -2.79
CA GLY A 59 4.76 -9.02 -4.01
C GLY A 59 4.51 -7.59 -4.47
N ARG A 60 4.07 -7.42 -5.73
CA ARG A 60 3.77 -6.10 -6.32
C ARG A 60 2.63 -5.36 -5.63
N ASN A 61 1.79 -6.04 -4.87
CA ASN A 61 0.66 -5.40 -4.21
C ASN A 61 1.05 -4.75 -2.87
N MET A 62 2.32 -4.85 -2.44
CA MET A 62 2.76 -4.27 -1.16
C MET A 62 2.48 -2.77 -1.06
N ASP A 63 2.76 -2.04 -2.13
CA ASP A 63 2.58 -0.58 -2.23
C ASP A 63 1.20 -0.22 -2.84
N SER A 64 0.27 -1.18 -2.90
CA SER A 64 -1.10 -0.90 -3.33
C SER A 64 -1.86 -0.15 -2.25
N ILE A 65 -2.58 0.89 -2.64
CA ILE A 65 -3.40 1.70 -1.74
C ILE A 65 -4.76 1.03 -1.56
N VAL A 66 -5.13 0.74 -0.31
CA VAL A 66 -6.41 0.14 0.05
C VAL A 66 -7.45 1.23 0.31
N VAL A 67 -8.60 1.12 -0.36
CA VAL A 67 -9.73 2.05 -0.24
C VAL A 67 -11.01 1.31 0.09
N GLN A 68 -11.98 2.02 0.66
CA GLN A 68 -13.24 1.43 1.08
C GLN A 68 -14.15 1.06 -0.10
N HIS A 69 -14.29 1.96 -1.07
CA HIS A 69 -15.24 1.83 -2.17
C HIS A 69 -14.61 2.03 -3.54
N GLU A 70 -15.17 1.38 -4.56
CA GLU A 70 -14.72 1.52 -5.95
C GLU A 70 -14.95 2.95 -6.46
N THR A 71 -15.98 3.63 -5.97
CA THR A 71 -16.25 5.05 -6.24
C THR A 71 -15.11 5.95 -5.76
N THR A 72 -14.50 5.63 -4.61
CA THR A 72 -13.35 6.36 -4.05
C THR A 72 -12.14 6.24 -4.96
N VAL A 73 -11.91 5.07 -5.58
CA VAL A 73 -10.78 4.83 -6.49
C VAL A 73 -10.76 5.86 -7.61
N GLN A 74 -11.91 6.14 -8.24
CA GLN A 74 -11.97 7.08 -9.35
C GLN A 74 -11.63 8.51 -8.91
N SER A 75 -12.11 8.93 -7.74
CA SER A 75 -11.78 10.23 -7.15
C SER A 75 -10.28 10.33 -6.83
N CYS A 76 -9.70 9.28 -6.23
CA CYS A 76 -8.26 9.24 -5.93
C CYS A 76 -7.41 9.29 -7.21
N LEU A 77 -7.76 8.48 -8.22
CA LEU A 77 -7.08 8.47 -9.51
C LEU A 77 -7.12 9.83 -10.18
N HIS A 78 -8.25 10.53 -10.12
CA HIS A 78 -8.38 11.87 -10.68
C HIS A 78 -7.47 12.86 -9.95
N TYR A 79 -7.58 12.92 -8.62
CA TYR A 79 -6.78 13.83 -7.78
C TYR A 79 -5.27 13.59 -7.95
N MET A 80 -4.83 12.33 -7.91
CA MET A 80 -3.42 11.98 -8.07
C MET A 80 -2.87 12.35 -9.46
N LYS A 81 -3.67 12.16 -10.52
CA LYS A 81 -3.28 12.57 -11.88
C LYS A 81 -3.11 14.09 -12.01
N GLU A 82 -3.99 14.87 -11.39
CA GLU A 82 -3.89 16.33 -11.40
C GLU A 82 -2.63 16.83 -10.69
N HIS A 83 -2.28 16.19 -9.57
CA HIS A 83 -1.10 16.53 -8.77
C HIS A 83 0.19 15.84 -9.24
N ARG A 84 0.08 14.93 -10.23
CA ARG A 84 1.18 14.14 -10.81
C ARG A 84 1.87 13.23 -9.77
N TYR A 85 1.11 12.75 -8.79
CA TYR A 85 1.58 11.72 -7.86
C TYR A 85 1.68 10.38 -8.59
N GLU A 86 2.74 9.64 -8.29
CA GLU A 86 2.91 8.27 -8.75
C GLU A 86 2.22 7.31 -7.78
N PHE A 87 1.56 6.28 -8.31
CA PHE A 87 0.97 5.22 -7.51
C PHE A 87 1.03 3.91 -8.29
N GLU A 88 1.18 2.79 -7.58
CA GLU A 88 1.25 1.45 -8.19
C GLU A 88 -0.14 0.92 -8.56
N ALA A 89 -1.03 0.78 -7.57
CA ALA A 89 -2.35 0.22 -7.75
C ALA A 89 -3.29 0.59 -6.60
N PHE A 90 -4.60 0.46 -6.86
CA PHE A 90 -5.65 0.59 -5.85
C PHE A 90 -6.35 -0.74 -5.61
N LEU A 91 -6.69 -1.02 -4.36
CA LEU A 91 -7.45 -2.18 -3.92
C LEU A 91 -8.72 -1.70 -3.20
N SER A 92 -9.89 -1.97 -3.77
CA SER A 92 -11.17 -1.62 -3.14
C SER A 92 -11.75 -2.78 -2.36
N LEU A 93 -12.10 -2.56 -1.08
CA LEU A 93 -12.64 -3.61 -0.20
C LEU A 93 -13.98 -4.19 -0.67
N ASP A 94 -14.83 -3.38 -1.30
CA ASP A 94 -16.12 -3.82 -1.85
C ASP A 94 -16.01 -4.60 -3.18
N TYR A 95 -14.85 -4.54 -3.84
CA TYR A 95 -14.59 -5.22 -5.11
C TYR A 95 -13.68 -6.45 -4.94
N VAL A 96 -12.87 -6.51 -3.88
CA VAL A 96 -11.95 -7.64 -3.65
C VAL A 96 -12.75 -8.92 -3.40
N ILE A 97 -12.72 -9.82 -4.39
CA ILE A 97 -13.26 -11.17 -4.27
C ILE A 97 -12.25 -12.01 -3.49
N VAL A 98 -12.47 -12.15 -2.19
CA VAL A 98 -11.72 -13.10 -1.36
C VAL A 98 -12.28 -14.51 -1.54
N THR A 99 -11.39 -15.47 -1.75
CA THR A 99 -11.73 -16.86 -1.43
C THR A 99 -11.58 -16.99 0.07
N PRO A 100 -12.62 -17.37 0.84
CA PRO A 100 -12.50 -17.46 2.28
C PRO A 100 -11.36 -18.42 2.64
N VAL A 101 -10.39 -17.92 3.40
CA VAL A 101 -9.38 -18.77 4.03
C VAL A 101 -10.07 -19.38 5.23
N ASN A 102 -10.19 -20.71 5.24
CA ASN A 102 -10.75 -21.42 6.38
C ASN A 102 -9.75 -21.26 7.54
N GLU A 103 -10.12 -20.49 8.56
CA GLU A 103 -9.34 -20.35 9.80
C GLU A 103 -9.35 -21.64 10.63
#